data_AF-A0A9D7RZY3-F1
#
_entry.id   AF-A0A9D7RZY3-F1
#
_cell.length_a   1.000
_cell.length_b   1.000
_cell.length_c   1.000
_cell.angle_alpha   90.00
_cell.angle_beta   90.00
_cell.angle_gamma   90.00
#
_symmetry.space_group_name_H-M   'P 1'
#
loop_
_entity.id
_entity.type
_entity.pdbx_description
1 polymer ?
#
loop_
_entity_poly.entity_id
_entity_poly.type
_entity_poly.pdbx_seq_one_letter_code
_entity_poly.pdbx_strand_id
1 'polypeptide(L)'
;MRLLLVFLCCGLWPLAAIALPDHHQLEASLLVQPVADGASLRIDALFPGAPSGTLTYWSVRINEPGGALIDELHGELVLAAERPAKLLQSWKHAGLAPGFYRVELRATAIEPWLQARIVGASAAARVARALNFAPNGVVVQAWDLPIGAIERPRMPDFAGLPQGSGRAVDPPGGLPWRIYLANLHSQTNHSDGGGNVATCTSSQGAHSGEFGPDAAFAYAMANGLDALATTEHNHYFDGSSGTNSSATPAAAIGLYHSGLQMALAHNLAHPQFLALYGMEWGVISNGGHLNIFGVDALYGWEYNGSNQLLAEVLTTKYDYDALYTVLRQNQLIGQFNHPDSSGQFVIDGTSLAWHPDGDVVMALAEILNTSAFSNDTTETETSRSSYEGAFNRLLERGFHVAPTTNQDNHCANWGMSYTNRTGVLLPAGAPLNNANFLDALRARRVFATMDRSSQLVFLANDQIMGSRLRNEGALNLQVLYASSGGHSVTRVQIQEGVPGRNGTVSTLVETPTHSFTPSRARISTTPSSPRKTATSCGRRRSGWSRWDRCCGMASSRPLGARARDAECELMIGSPRPARYSDRRQCKDVGRRGACAR
;
A
#
# COMPACT_ATOMS: atom_id res chain seq x y z
N MET A 1 -61.55 -30.07 15.28
CA MET A 1 -61.06 -29.23 14.17
C MET A 1 -60.79 -27.83 14.70
N ARG A 2 -59.53 -27.54 15.07
CA ARG A 2 -59.02 -26.18 15.29
C ARG A 2 -57.60 -26.14 14.72
N LEU A 3 -57.42 -25.28 13.72
CA LEU A 3 -56.13 -24.87 13.15
C LEU A 3 -55.31 -24.20 14.27
N LEU A 4 -54.05 -24.58 14.45
CA LEU A 4 -53.06 -23.71 15.07
C LEU A 4 -51.78 -23.75 14.24
N LEU A 5 -51.44 -22.59 13.67
CA LEU A 5 -50.23 -22.35 12.89
C LEU A 5 -49.00 -22.58 13.77
N VAL A 6 -48.04 -23.35 13.27
CA VAL A 6 -46.68 -23.41 13.78
C VAL A 6 -45.92 -22.22 13.19
N PHE A 7 -45.57 -21.24 14.02
CA PHE A 7 -44.63 -20.19 13.67
C PHE A 7 -43.21 -20.80 13.61
N LEU A 8 -42.61 -20.79 12.42
CA LEU A 8 -41.17 -20.97 12.24
C LEU A 8 -40.47 -19.71 12.79
N CYS A 9 -39.86 -19.80 13.97
CA CYS A 9 -38.87 -18.81 14.42
C CYS A 9 -37.57 -19.03 13.64
N CYS A 10 -37.42 -18.37 12.49
CA CYS A 10 -36.09 -18.05 11.97
C CYS A 10 -35.48 -16.98 12.88
N GLY A 11 -34.77 -17.42 13.91
CA GLY A 11 -33.92 -16.54 14.71
C GLY A 11 -32.79 -16.02 13.84
N LEU A 12 -32.92 -14.80 13.34
CA LEU A 12 -31.78 -13.98 12.92
C LEU A 12 -30.94 -13.77 14.18
N TRP A 13 -29.83 -14.50 14.30
CA TRP A 13 -28.80 -14.16 15.27
C TRP A 13 -28.27 -12.78 14.86
N PRO A 14 -28.17 -11.80 15.78
CA PRO A 14 -27.43 -10.59 15.47
C PRO A 14 -26.01 -11.06 15.12
N LEU A 15 -25.55 -10.75 13.91
CA LEU A 15 -24.12 -10.79 13.62
C LEU A 15 -23.48 -9.93 14.71
N ALA A 16 -22.77 -10.57 15.63
CA ALA A 16 -21.96 -9.83 16.59
C ALA A 16 -21.07 -8.90 15.77
N ALA A 17 -21.09 -7.60 16.10
CA ALA A 17 -20.17 -6.65 15.48
C ALA A 17 -18.77 -7.26 15.62
N ILE A 18 -18.09 -7.44 14.48
CA ILE A 18 -16.71 -7.92 14.48
C ILE A 18 -15.92 -6.90 15.27
N ALA A 19 -15.30 -7.33 16.37
CA ALA A 19 -14.32 -6.49 17.06
C ALA A 19 -13.21 -6.20 16.06
N LEU A 20 -12.93 -4.91 15.79
CA LEU A 20 -11.84 -4.45 14.92
C LEU A 20 -12.06 -4.78 13.42
N PRO A 21 -13.14 -4.29 12.78
CA PRO A 21 -13.48 -4.68 11.41
C PRO A 21 -12.37 -4.39 10.39
N ASP A 22 -11.60 -3.32 10.61
CA ASP A 22 -10.52 -2.88 9.74
C ASP A 22 -9.16 -3.51 10.05
N HIS A 23 -9.11 -4.46 10.99
CA HIS A 23 -7.91 -5.27 11.25
C HIS A 23 -8.23 -6.76 11.45
N HIS A 24 -9.43 -7.19 11.04
CA HIS A 24 -9.85 -8.58 11.14
C HIS A 24 -9.34 -9.41 9.95
N GLN A 25 -8.02 -9.63 9.92
CA GLN A 25 -7.36 -10.47 8.91
C GLN A 25 -6.24 -11.32 9.51
N LEU A 26 -5.88 -12.42 8.85
CA LEU A 26 -4.73 -13.22 9.27
C LEU A 26 -3.44 -12.45 9.00
N GLU A 27 -2.66 -12.23 10.03
CA GLU A 27 -1.24 -11.90 9.95
C GLU A 27 -0.42 -13.18 10.10
N ALA A 28 0.47 -13.46 9.15
CA ALA A 28 1.42 -14.56 9.26
C ALA A 28 2.80 -14.11 8.76
N SER A 29 3.83 -14.47 9.52
CA SER A 29 5.21 -14.11 9.21
C SER A 29 6.14 -15.30 9.33
N LEU A 30 7.21 -15.25 8.53
CA LEU A 30 8.30 -16.19 8.46
C LEU A 30 9.59 -15.43 8.74
N LEU A 31 10.31 -15.84 9.78
CA LEU A 31 11.70 -15.44 10.01
C LEU A 31 12.60 -16.59 9.57
N VAL A 32 13.55 -16.28 8.67
CA VAL A 32 14.52 -17.24 8.15
C VAL A 32 15.91 -16.87 8.64
N GLN A 33 16.59 -17.81 9.29
CA GLN A 33 17.98 -17.65 9.72
C GLN A 33 18.84 -18.76 9.11
N PRO A 34 19.87 -18.43 8.30
CA PRO A 34 20.76 -19.43 7.74
C PRO A 34 21.54 -20.16 8.84
N VAL A 35 21.72 -21.47 8.66
CA VAL A 35 22.67 -22.30 9.41
C VAL A 35 23.55 -23.07 8.42
N ALA A 36 24.60 -23.73 8.90
CA ALA A 36 25.62 -24.35 8.03
C ALA A 36 25.06 -25.31 6.96
N ASP A 37 23.99 -26.04 7.28
CA ASP A 37 23.40 -27.10 6.43
C ASP A 37 21.89 -26.89 6.16
N GLY A 38 21.40 -25.65 6.26
CA GLY A 38 19.99 -25.32 6.02
C GLY A 38 19.56 -24.00 6.68
N ALA A 39 18.40 -24.02 7.34
CA ALA A 39 17.87 -22.83 8.03
C ALA A 39 17.09 -23.16 9.31
N SER A 40 17.10 -22.20 10.22
CA SER A 40 16.09 -22.08 11.29
C SER A 40 14.95 -21.21 10.76
N LEU A 41 13.72 -21.72 10.87
CA LEU A 41 12.50 -21.13 10.35
C LEU A 41 11.56 -20.87 11.52
N ARG A 42 11.20 -19.61 11.78
CA ARG A 42 10.17 -19.28 12.76
C ARG A 42 8.92 -18.79 12.04
N ILE A 43 7.79 -19.41 12.33
CA ILE A 43 6.49 -19.04 11.78
C ILE A 43 5.67 -18.45 12.91
N ASP A 44 5.21 -17.22 12.75
CA ASP A 44 4.30 -16.56 13.68
C ASP A 44 2.96 -16.30 12.97
N ALA A 45 1.85 -16.52 13.66
CA ALA A 45 0.51 -16.27 13.12
C ALA A 45 -0.39 -15.62 14.17
N LEU A 46 -1.11 -14.58 13.78
CA LEU A 46 -2.08 -13.86 14.60
C LEU A 46 -3.32 -13.58 13.75
N PHE A 47 -4.51 -13.77 14.30
CA PHE A 47 -5.75 -13.35 13.65
C PHE A 47 -6.58 -12.56 14.67
N PRO A 48 -6.44 -11.22 14.69
CA PRO A 48 -7.12 -10.36 15.64
C PRO A 48 -8.64 -10.56 15.59
N GLY A 49 -9.28 -10.70 16.75
CA GLY A 49 -10.72 -10.93 16.85
C GLY A 49 -11.22 -12.31 16.38
N ALA A 50 -10.34 -13.23 15.96
CA ALA A 50 -10.75 -14.56 15.52
C ALA A 50 -11.28 -15.40 16.70
N PRO A 51 -12.30 -16.25 16.46
CA PRO A 51 -12.88 -17.10 17.49
C PRO A 51 -11.86 -18.14 17.99
N SER A 52 -11.97 -18.49 19.27
CA SER A 52 -11.16 -19.55 19.87
C SER A 52 -11.31 -20.87 19.09
N GLY A 53 -10.19 -21.55 18.87
CA GLY A 53 -10.13 -22.78 18.09
C GLY A 53 -9.93 -22.57 16.59
N THR A 54 -9.79 -21.32 16.12
CA THR A 54 -9.33 -21.05 14.75
C THR A 54 -7.96 -21.69 14.51
N LEU A 55 -7.81 -22.36 13.36
CA LEU A 55 -6.58 -23.01 12.96
C LEU A 55 -5.93 -22.26 11.80
N THR A 56 -4.63 -21.98 11.94
CA THR A 56 -3.79 -21.54 10.82
C THR A 56 -3.17 -22.77 10.17
N TYR A 57 -3.38 -22.92 8.87
CA TYR A 57 -2.73 -23.93 8.03
C TYR A 57 -1.63 -23.26 7.23
N TRP A 58 -0.43 -23.83 7.25
CA TRP A 58 0.73 -23.23 6.61
C TRP A 58 1.59 -24.23 5.85
N SER A 59 2.27 -23.75 4.82
CA SER A 59 3.35 -24.44 4.10
C SER A 59 4.57 -23.52 3.95
N VAL A 60 5.78 -24.06 4.08
CA VAL A 60 7.02 -23.38 3.71
C VAL A 60 7.68 -24.14 2.56
N ARG A 61 7.71 -23.52 1.39
CA ARG A 61 8.31 -24.06 0.17
C ARG A 61 9.74 -23.56 0.04
N ILE A 62 10.66 -24.45 -0.31
CA ILE A 62 12.07 -24.12 -0.46
C ILE A 62 12.50 -24.47 -1.88
N ASN A 63 12.86 -23.44 -2.64
CA ASN A 63 13.32 -23.55 -4.01
C ASN A 63 14.83 -23.32 -4.08
N GLU A 64 15.52 -24.14 -4.87
CA GLU A 64 16.94 -23.95 -5.15
C GLU A 64 17.19 -22.70 -6.02
N PRO A 65 18.46 -22.24 -6.18
CA PRO A 65 18.77 -21.05 -6.98
C PRO A 65 18.25 -21.10 -8.43
N GLY A 66 18.10 -22.29 -9.01
CA GLY A 66 17.49 -22.51 -10.33
C GLY A 66 15.97 -22.47 -10.37
N GLY A 67 15.31 -22.29 -9.21
CA GLY A 67 13.85 -22.20 -9.06
C GLY A 67 13.14 -23.53 -8.85
N ALA A 68 13.82 -24.67 -8.92
CA ALA A 68 13.19 -25.97 -8.66
C ALA A 68 12.83 -26.11 -7.17
N LEU A 69 11.65 -26.67 -6.87
CA LEU A 69 11.25 -26.98 -5.50
C LEU A 69 12.06 -28.18 -5.00
N ILE A 70 12.78 -28.03 -3.89
CA ILE A 70 13.57 -29.10 -3.29
C ILE A 70 12.96 -29.63 -1.99
N ASP A 71 12.14 -28.83 -1.30
CA ASP A 71 11.46 -29.26 -0.09
C ASP A 71 10.18 -28.44 0.16
N GLU A 72 9.23 -29.02 0.90
CA GLU A 72 8.01 -28.35 1.34
C GLU A 72 7.60 -28.85 2.74
N LEU A 73 7.75 -27.97 3.72
CA LEU A 73 7.30 -28.18 5.09
C LEU A 73 5.85 -27.72 5.22
N HIS A 74 5.09 -28.35 6.11
CA HIS A 74 3.68 -28.02 6.32
C HIS A 74 3.27 -28.27 7.77
N GLY A 75 2.28 -27.51 8.24
CA GLY A 75 1.76 -27.70 9.58
C GLY A 75 0.52 -26.89 9.89
N GLU A 76 0.09 -27.01 11.14
CA GLU A 76 -1.15 -26.47 11.68
C GLU A 76 -0.84 -25.79 13.02
N LEU A 77 -1.35 -24.59 13.23
CA LEU A 77 -1.22 -23.84 14.48
C LEU A 77 -2.60 -23.51 15.03
N VAL A 78 -2.80 -23.77 16.31
CA VAL A 78 -4.01 -23.31 17.02
C VAL A 78 -3.79 -21.85 17.42
N LEU A 79 -4.66 -20.97 16.96
CA LEU A 79 -4.64 -19.58 17.39
C LEU A 79 -5.29 -19.45 18.77
N ALA A 80 -4.60 -18.75 19.66
CA ALA A 80 -5.21 -18.25 20.89
C ALA A 80 -5.76 -16.84 20.62
N ALA A 81 -6.86 -16.48 21.29
CA ALA A 81 -7.43 -15.13 21.15
C ALA A 81 -6.36 -14.07 21.47
N GLU A 82 -6.16 -13.14 20.53
CA GLU A 82 -5.33 -11.93 20.67
C GLU A 82 -3.84 -12.19 21.00
N ARG A 83 -3.34 -13.41 20.80
CA ARG A 83 -1.91 -13.73 20.98
C ARG A 83 -1.36 -14.45 19.77
N PRO A 84 -0.16 -14.06 19.28
CA PRO A 84 0.46 -14.74 18.17
C PRO A 84 0.83 -16.18 18.56
N ALA A 85 0.40 -17.15 17.76
CA ALA A 85 0.91 -18.51 17.79
C ALA A 85 2.28 -18.54 17.11
N LYS A 86 3.26 -19.20 17.73
CA LYS A 86 4.64 -19.24 17.25
C LYS A 86 5.12 -20.68 17.12
N LEU A 87 5.85 -20.97 16.05
CA LEU A 87 6.47 -22.25 15.80
C LEU A 87 7.90 -22.07 15.31
N LEU A 88 8.83 -22.83 15.90
CA LEU A 88 10.20 -22.93 15.43
C LEU A 88 10.41 -24.27 14.74
N GLN A 89 10.91 -24.24 13.51
CA GLN A 89 11.17 -25.39 12.67
C GLN A 89 12.62 -25.34 12.19
N SER A 90 13.31 -26.49 12.18
CA SER A 90 14.60 -26.61 11.52
C SER A 90 14.40 -27.26 10.15
N TRP A 91 15.03 -26.68 9.14
CA TRP A 91 15.19 -27.29 7.82
C TRP A 91 16.67 -27.62 7.61
N LYS A 92 16.94 -28.86 7.20
CA LYS A 92 18.28 -29.35 6.87
C LYS A 92 18.19 -30.17 5.59
N HIS A 93 19.16 -29.99 4.71
CA HIS A 93 19.21 -30.76 3.47
C HIS A 93 20.66 -31.07 3.11
N ALA A 94 20.93 -32.33 2.76
CA ALA A 94 22.28 -32.74 2.38
C ALA A 94 22.65 -32.22 0.99
N GLY A 95 23.91 -31.84 0.79
CA GLY A 95 24.44 -31.50 -0.54
C GLY A 95 23.90 -30.20 -1.14
N LEU A 96 23.50 -29.22 -0.33
CA LEU A 96 23.09 -27.90 -0.82
C LEU A 96 24.26 -27.22 -1.55
N ALA A 97 24.04 -26.86 -2.82
CA ALA A 97 24.97 -26.04 -3.58
C ALA A 97 24.98 -24.60 -3.03
N PRO A 98 26.12 -23.89 -3.07
CA PRO A 98 26.16 -22.47 -2.71
C PRO A 98 25.23 -21.63 -3.59
N GLY A 99 24.49 -20.71 -2.99
CA GLY A 99 23.58 -19.81 -3.70
C GLY A 99 22.43 -19.29 -2.84
N PHE A 100 21.54 -18.51 -3.47
CA PHE A 100 20.33 -17.98 -2.84
C PHE A 100 19.15 -18.93 -3.09
N TYR A 101 18.68 -19.55 -2.01
CA TYR A 101 17.46 -20.36 -2.01
C TYR A 101 16.28 -19.43 -1.74
N ARG A 102 15.13 -19.68 -2.36
CA ARG A 102 13.91 -18.95 -2.03
C ARG A 102 13.08 -19.75 -1.04
N VAL A 103 12.77 -19.15 0.10
CA VAL A 103 11.96 -19.75 1.15
C VAL A 103 10.65 -18.99 1.23
N GLU A 104 9.54 -19.64 0.90
CA GLU A 104 8.21 -19.03 0.78
C GLU A 104 7.21 -19.65 1.76
N LEU A 105 6.72 -18.85 2.70
CA LEU A 105 5.56 -19.16 3.52
C LEU A 105 4.28 -18.90 2.72
N ARG A 106 3.33 -19.82 2.85
CA ARG A 106 1.91 -19.61 2.52
C ARG A 106 1.06 -20.01 3.71
N ALA A 107 0.13 -19.17 4.14
CA ALA A 107 -0.72 -19.43 5.29
C ALA A 107 -2.16 -18.95 5.09
N THR A 108 -3.12 -19.67 5.67
CA THR A 108 -4.53 -19.28 5.73
C THR A 108 -5.11 -19.70 7.08
N ALA A 109 -6.10 -18.97 7.58
CA ALA A 109 -6.82 -19.30 8.80
C ALA A 109 -8.23 -19.80 8.48
N ILE A 110 -8.67 -20.82 9.22
CA ILE A 110 -9.99 -21.43 9.08
C ILE A 110 -10.66 -21.49 10.46
N GLU A 111 -11.79 -20.82 10.58
CA GLU A 111 -12.60 -20.77 11.79
C GLU A 111 -13.23 -22.14 12.10
N PRO A 112 -13.55 -22.43 13.37
CA PRO A 112 -14.03 -23.74 13.80
C PRO A 112 -15.21 -24.30 12.98
N TRP A 113 -16.15 -23.45 12.59
CA TRP A 113 -17.34 -23.86 11.83
C TRP A 113 -17.05 -24.20 10.36
N LEU A 114 -15.89 -23.80 9.81
CA LEU A 114 -15.46 -24.13 8.46
C LEU A 114 -14.47 -25.31 8.42
N GLN A 115 -13.86 -25.68 9.54
CA GLN A 115 -12.84 -26.73 9.61
C GLN A 115 -13.34 -28.11 9.18
N ALA A 116 -14.65 -28.39 9.28
CA ALA A 116 -15.26 -29.61 8.76
C ALA A 116 -15.10 -29.78 7.23
N ARG A 117 -14.75 -28.71 6.49
CA ARG A 117 -14.41 -28.76 5.06
C ARG A 117 -12.96 -29.17 4.80
N ILE A 118 -12.10 -29.11 5.82
CA ILE A 118 -10.65 -29.36 5.72
C ILE A 118 -10.32 -30.77 6.22
N VAL A 119 -10.94 -31.78 5.60
CA VAL A 119 -10.75 -33.19 5.97
C VAL A 119 -9.56 -33.78 5.20
N GLY A 120 -8.64 -34.46 5.87
CA GLY A 120 -7.53 -35.14 5.21
C GLY A 120 -6.75 -36.08 6.11
N ALA A 121 -6.26 -37.18 5.53
CA ALA A 121 -5.52 -38.23 6.23
C ALA A 121 -4.13 -37.78 6.71
N SER A 122 -3.55 -36.74 6.10
CA SER A 122 -2.26 -36.15 6.48
C SER A 122 -2.36 -34.64 6.63
N ALA A 123 -1.41 -34.04 7.37
CA ALA A 123 -1.30 -32.59 7.51
C ALA A 123 -1.11 -31.91 6.14
N ALA A 124 -0.23 -32.43 5.28
CA ALA A 124 -0.05 -31.93 3.90
C ALA A 124 -1.38 -31.84 3.13
N ALA A 125 -2.20 -32.90 3.20
CA ALA A 125 -3.46 -32.95 2.47
C ALA A 125 -4.52 -32.01 3.07
N ARG A 126 -4.43 -31.66 4.36
CA ARG A 126 -5.29 -30.66 4.99
C ARG A 126 -4.82 -29.25 4.66
N VAL A 127 -3.52 -28.97 4.76
CA VAL A 127 -2.91 -27.68 4.38
C VAL A 127 -3.21 -27.34 2.92
N ALA A 128 -3.00 -28.27 1.98
CA ALA A 128 -3.31 -28.02 0.57
C ALA A 128 -4.79 -27.71 0.33
N ARG A 129 -5.70 -28.38 1.06
CA ARG A 129 -7.14 -28.07 1.00
C ARG A 129 -7.48 -26.72 1.61
N ALA A 130 -6.88 -26.38 2.74
CA ALA A 130 -7.06 -25.09 3.39
C ALA A 130 -6.60 -23.96 2.46
N LEU A 131 -5.39 -24.04 1.90
CA LEU A 131 -4.84 -23.03 0.99
C LEU A 131 -5.64 -22.87 -0.31
N ASN A 132 -6.34 -23.92 -0.76
CA ASN A 132 -7.24 -23.83 -1.91
C ASN A 132 -8.61 -23.26 -1.56
N PHE A 133 -9.09 -23.48 -0.33
CA PHE A 133 -10.39 -22.98 0.14
C PHE A 133 -10.31 -21.52 0.60
N ALA A 134 -9.28 -21.19 1.39
CA ALA A 134 -8.80 -19.86 1.78
C ALA A 134 -9.89 -18.77 1.89
N PRO A 135 -10.90 -18.93 2.75
CA PRO A 135 -11.99 -17.97 2.89
C PRO A 135 -11.51 -16.60 3.40
N ASN A 136 -10.38 -16.60 4.11
CA ASN A 136 -9.73 -15.41 4.67
C ASN A 136 -8.49 -14.99 3.86
N GLY A 137 -8.41 -15.40 2.60
CA GLY A 137 -7.24 -15.17 1.75
C GLY A 137 -6.04 -16.06 2.10
N VAL A 138 -4.94 -15.84 1.40
CA VAL A 138 -3.67 -16.54 1.64
C VAL A 138 -2.58 -15.50 1.85
N VAL A 139 -1.99 -15.49 3.05
CA VAL A 139 -0.79 -14.72 3.33
C VAL A 139 0.40 -15.41 2.67
N VAL A 140 1.17 -14.65 1.90
CA VAL A 140 2.40 -15.13 1.26
C VAL A 140 3.55 -14.23 1.69
N GLN A 141 4.65 -14.84 2.16
CA GLN A 141 5.88 -14.12 2.45
C GLN A 141 7.06 -14.95 2.00
N ALA A 142 8.05 -14.33 1.37
CA ALA A 142 9.22 -15.03 0.88
C ALA A 142 10.50 -14.29 1.22
N TRP A 143 11.57 -15.06 1.41
CA TRP A 143 12.90 -14.57 1.70
C TRP A 143 13.93 -15.26 0.83
N ASP A 144 14.97 -14.51 0.46
CA ASP A 144 16.18 -15.10 -0.10
C ASP A 144 17.09 -15.57 1.04
N LEU A 145 17.42 -16.86 1.02
CA LEU A 145 18.25 -17.54 1.98
C LEU A 145 19.64 -17.81 1.38
N PRO A 146 20.70 -17.10 1.80
CA PRO A 146 22.05 -17.41 1.36
C PRO A 146 22.55 -18.69 2.02
N ILE A 147 22.99 -19.67 1.22
CA ILE A 147 23.65 -20.89 1.68
C ILE A 147 25.05 -20.98 1.06
N GLY A 148 26.03 -21.39 1.86
CA GLY A 148 27.41 -21.58 1.42
C GLY A 148 28.17 -20.27 1.17
N ALA A 149 29.32 -20.38 0.50
CA ALA A 149 30.14 -19.23 0.14
C ALA A 149 29.60 -18.57 -1.13
N ILE A 150 29.00 -17.39 -0.98
CA ILE A 150 28.46 -16.59 -2.09
C ILE A 150 29.36 -15.38 -2.31
N GLU A 151 29.75 -15.13 -3.55
CA GLU A 151 30.52 -13.96 -3.93
C GLU A 151 29.69 -12.69 -3.70
N ARG A 152 30.27 -11.70 -3.01
CA ARG A 152 29.60 -10.42 -2.76
C ARG A 152 29.65 -9.54 -4.01
N PRO A 153 28.57 -8.81 -4.34
CA PRO A 153 28.59 -7.87 -5.44
C PRO A 153 29.59 -6.74 -5.18
N ARG A 154 30.33 -6.36 -6.21
CA ARG A 154 31.17 -5.16 -6.17
C ARG A 154 30.31 -3.91 -6.37
N MET A 155 29.93 -3.27 -5.27
CA MET A 155 29.16 -2.02 -5.31
C MET A 155 29.98 -0.85 -5.89
N PRO A 156 29.35 0.09 -6.61
CA PRO A 156 29.98 1.38 -6.93
C PRO A 156 30.33 2.15 -5.66
N ASP A 157 31.40 2.94 -5.71
CA ASP A 157 31.82 3.78 -4.59
C ASP A 157 30.76 4.83 -4.27
N PHE A 158 30.27 4.83 -3.03
CA PHE A 158 29.30 5.80 -2.53
C PHE A 158 29.49 6.00 -1.03
N ALA A 159 29.89 7.22 -0.63
CA ALA A 159 30.13 7.55 0.77
C ALA A 159 28.85 7.74 1.60
N GLY A 160 27.68 7.75 0.96
CA GLY A 160 26.43 8.19 1.57
C GLY A 160 26.24 9.72 1.49
N LEU A 161 24.99 10.15 1.42
CA LEU A 161 24.60 11.54 1.58
C LEU A 161 24.77 11.96 3.04
N PRO A 162 25.27 13.18 3.31
CA PRO A 162 25.66 13.57 4.64
C PRO A 162 24.47 13.77 5.57
N GLN A 163 24.71 13.44 6.84
CA GLN A 163 23.82 13.78 7.94
C GLN A 163 24.60 14.64 8.96
N GLY A 164 23.96 15.69 9.48
CA GLY A 164 24.47 16.54 10.54
C GLY A 164 23.57 16.42 11.76
N SER A 165 24.13 16.08 12.93
CA SER A 165 23.37 15.86 14.18
C SER A 165 22.18 14.90 14.00
N GLY A 166 22.35 13.84 13.20
CA GLY A 166 21.30 12.86 12.91
C GLY A 166 20.22 13.32 11.93
N ARG A 167 20.39 14.46 11.25
CA ARG A 167 19.44 15.00 10.26
C ARG A 167 20.08 15.14 8.90
N ALA A 168 19.29 15.01 7.83
CA ALA A 168 19.78 15.21 6.47
C ALA A 168 20.26 16.65 6.24
N VAL A 169 21.46 16.81 5.68
CA VAL A 169 22.03 18.12 5.34
C VAL A 169 22.43 18.17 3.86
N ASP A 170 22.58 19.37 3.31
CA ASP A 170 22.95 19.51 1.91
C ASP A 170 24.35 18.93 1.64
N PRO A 171 24.51 18.14 0.57
CA PRO A 171 25.80 17.60 0.19
C PRO A 171 26.73 18.72 -0.31
N PRO A 172 28.02 18.71 0.07
CA PRO A 172 28.99 19.70 -0.40
C PRO A 172 29.37 19.53 -1.89
N GLY A 173 28.94 18.42 -2.51
CA GLY A 173 29.16 18.05 -3.91
C GLY A 173 28.65 16.63 -4.17
N GLY A 174 28.72 16.17 -5.42
CA GLY A 174 28.21 14.86 -5.83
C GLY A 174 26.71 14.88 -6.11
N LEU A 175 25.98 13.88 -5.60
CA LEU A 175 24.54 13.76 -5.82
C LEU A 175 23.77 14.88 -5.09
N PRO A 176 23.03 15.75 -5.80
CA PRO A 176 22.38 16.92 -5.21
C PRO A 176 21.04 16.58 -4.54
N TRP A 177 21.06 15.63 -3.60
CA TRP A 177 19.88 15.09 -2.93
C TRP A 177 20.07 15.01 -1.42
N ARG A 178 18.96 15.01 -0.69
CA ARG A 178 18.86 14.64 0.72
C ARG A 178 17.85 13.51 0.86
N ILE A 179 18.12 12.57 1.76
CA ILE A 179 17.22 11.47 2.12
C ILE A 179 16.62 11.77 3.48
N TYR A 180 15.29 11.79 3.54
CA TYR A 180 14.52 11.88 4.78
C TYR A 180 13.89 10.53 5.10
N LEU A 181 14.05 10.05 6.33
CA LEU A 181 13.49 8.77 6.76
C LEU A 181 12.12 8.99 7.43
N ALA A 182 11.09 8.41 6.83
CA ALA A 182 9.70 8.62 7.21
C ALA A 182 8.99 7.32 7.60
N ASN A 183 7.92 7.48 8.37
CA ASN A 183 6.83 6.52 8.49
C ASN A 183 5.57 7.19 7.93
N LEU A 184 5.03 6.67 6.82
CA LEU A 184 3.97 7.32 6.04
C LEU A 184 2.58 6.74 6.31
N HIS A 185 2.43 5.86 7.31
CA HIS A 185 1.16 5.23 7.64
C HIS A 185 1.12 4.87 9.13
N SER A 186 0.23 5.54 9.87
CA SER A 186 0.05 5.40 11.32
C SER A 186 -1.29 5.97 11.77
N GLN A 187 -1.84 5.44 12.85
CA GLN A 187 -3.12 5.87 13.44
C GLN A 187 -2.92 6.58 14.78
N THR A 188 -3.87 7.44 15.17
CA THR A 188 -3.92 8.05 16.52
C THR A 188 -5.33 7.93 17.11
N ASN A 189 -5.58 8.57 18.25
CA ASN A 189 -6.92 8.63 18.84
C ASN A 189 -7.94 9.47 18.04
N HIS A 190 -7.62 9.92 16.82
CA HIS A 190 -8.60 10.48 15.90
C HIS A 190 -9.28 9.37 15.07
N SER A 191 -8.77 8.14 15.14
CA SER A 191 -9.38 6.90 14.67
C SER A 191 -9.37 5.89 15.82
N ASP A 192 -8.78 4.72 15.61
CA ASP A 192 -8.60 3.60 16.54
C ASP A 192 -7.14 3.36 16.94
N GLY A 193 -6.25 4.32 16.69
CA GLY A 193 -4.88 4.28 17.16
C GLY A 193 -4.68 4.95 18.53
N GLY A 194 -3.43 5.29 18.83
CA GLY A 194 -3.07 6.03 20.04
C GLY A 194 -3.16 5.23 21.35
N GLY A 195 -3.16 3.90 21.26
CA GLY A 195 -3.22 3.02 22.44
C GLY A 195 -1.96 3.13 23.31
N ASN A 196 -2.13 3.05 24.64
CA ASN A 196 -1.00 3.07 25.56
C ASN A 196 -0.10 1.86 25.34
N VAL A 197 1.18 2.09 25.04
CA VAL A 197 2.16 1.04 24.74
C VAL A 197 2.20 -0.07 25.80
N ALA A 198 2.04 0.27 27.09
CA ALA A 198 2.09 -0.72 28.17
C ALA A 198 0.94 -1.74 28.14
N THR A 199 -0.19 -1.40 27.51
CA THR A 199 -1.41 -2.23 27.50
C THR A 199 -1.93 -2.53 26.09
N CYS A 200 -1.37 -1.88 25.07
CA CYS A 200 -1.83 -2.01 23.69
C CYS A 200 -1.45 -3.37 23.11
N THR A 201 -2.46 -4.10 22.63
CA THR A 201 -2.34 -5.40 21.97
C THR A 201 -3.21 -5.51 20.71
N SER A 202 -3.94 -4.44 20.38
CA SER A 202 -4.91 -4.35 19.28
C SER A 202 -5.20 -2.89 18.94
N SER A 203 -6.01 -2.64 17.90
CA SER A 203 -6.63 -1.32 17.72
C SER A 203 -7.57 -1.00 18.88
N GLN A 204 -7.81 0.28 19.08
CA GLN A 204 -8.64 0.84 20.13
C GLN A 204 -10.10 0.97 19.65
N GLY A 205 -11.02 1.28 20.56
CA GLY A 205 -12.32 1.79 20.11
C GLY A 205 -12.14 3.14 19.41
N ALA A 206 -13.06 3.48 18.52
CA ALA A 206 -13.06 4.78 17.86
C ALA A 206 -12.95 5.92 18.90
N HIS A 207 -11.93 6.75 18.75
CA HIS A 207 -11.55 7.86 19.62
C HIS A 207 -11.21 7.48 21.07
N SER A 208 -11.01 6.19 21.39
CA SER A 208 -10.73 5.75 22.77
C SER A 208 -9.23 5.68 23.10
N GLY A 209 -8.35 5.91 22.12
CA GLY A 209 -6.92 5.96 22.32
C GLY A 209 -6.51 7.09 23.27
N GLU A 210 -5.44 6.88 24.04
CA GLU A 210 -4.93 7.85 24.99
C GLU A 210 -4.21 9.02 24.29
N PHE A 211 -3.59 8.76 23.13
CA PHE A 211 -2.67 9.70 22.49
C PHE A 211 -3.10 10.12 21.08
N GLY A 212 -3.07 11.42 20.81
CA GLY A 212 -3.45 12.03 19.54
C GLY A 212 -2.27 12.42 18.63
N PRO A 213 -2.55 13.15 17.53
CA PRO A 213 -1.55 13.52 16.53
C PRO A 213 -0.38 14.34 17.10
N ASP A 214 -0.64 15.24 18.04
CA ASP A 214 0.37 16.05 18.70
C ASP A 214 1.42 15.19 19.43
N ALA A 215 0.97 14.18 20.18
CA ALA A 215 1.83 13.21 20.84
C ALA A 215 2.60 12.35 19.83
N ALA A 216 1.93 11.95 18.73
CA ALA A 216 2.54 11.14 17.68
C ALA A 216 3.71 11.85 16.99
N PHE A 217 3.53 13.11 16.58
CA PHE A 217 4.58 13.88 15.93
C PHE A 217 5.77 14.14 16.87
N ALA A 218 5.50 14.51 18.12
CA ALA A 218 6.54 14.71 19.12
C ALA A 218 7.34 13.42 19.38
N TYR A 219 6.65 12.29 19.53
CA TYR A 219 7.27 10.98 19.76
C TYR A 219 8.15 10.56 18.58
N ALA A 220 7.62 10.61 17.36
CA ALA A 220 8.35 10.24 16.15
C ALA A 220 9.61 11.09 15.94
N MET A 221 9.50 12.42 16.12
CA MET A 221 10.64 13.33 16.02
C MET A 221 11.74 12.99 17.04
N ALA A 222 11.35 12.71 18.29
CA ALA A 222 12.29 12.35 19.36
C ALA A 222 12.99 11.00 19.12
N ASN A 223 12.35 10.12 18.35
CA ASN A 223 12.84 8.77 18.04
C ASN A 223 13.45 8.64 16.63
N GLY A 224 13.89 9.77 16.06
CA GLY A 224 14.77 9.78 14.89
C GLY A 224 14.08 9.66 13.54
N LEU A 225 12.75 9.78 13.47
CA LEU A 225 12.07 10.03 12.19
C LEU A 225 12.27 11.48 11.76
N ASP A 226 12.41 11.69 10.45
CA ASP A 226 12.40 13.01 9.83
C ASP A 226 10.99 13.46 9.44
N ALA A 227 10.11 12.51 9.18
CA ALA A 227 8.70 12.78 8.90
C ALA A 227 7.80 11.66 9.45
N LEU A 228 6.60 12.03 9.88
CA LEU A 228 5.53 11.10 10.23
C LEU A 228 4.25 11.54 9.52
N ALA A 229 3.56 10.60 8.88
CA ALA A 229 2.17 10.78 8.49
C ALA A 229 1.25 10.01 9.44
N THR A 230 0.35 10.73 10.10
CA THR A 230 -0.81 10.16 10.79
C THR A 230 -1.99 10.21 9.81
N THR A 231 -2.55 9.05 9.48
CA THR A 231 -3.50 8.85 8.39
C THR A 231 -4.72 8.11 8.91
N GLU A 232 -5.66 8.86 9.50
CA GLU A 232 -6.81 8.31 10.22
C GLU A 232 -7.80 7.58 9.30
N HIS A 233 -8.47 6.53 9.78
CA HIS A 233 -9.56 5.93 9.01
C HIS A 233 -10.64 6.97 8.71
N ASN A 234 -10.92 7.16 7.42
CA ASN A 234 -11.78 8.25 6.95
C ASN A 234 -13.23 8.17 7.48
N HIS A 235 -13.65 7.00 7.95
CA HIS A 235 -14.99 6.70 8.42
C HIS A 235 -15.09 6.59 9.96
N TYR A 236 -14.02 6.89 10.70
CA TYR A 236 -14.01 6.87 12.17
C TYR A 236 -14.27 8.22 12.82
N PHE A 237 -14.19 9.33 12.07
CA PHE A 237 -14.34 10.70 12.57
C PHE A 237 -15.70 10.99 13.24
N ASP A 238 -16.69 10.11 13.08
CA ASP A 238 -17.99 10.18 13.75
C ASP A 238 -17.99 9.54 15.16
N GLY A 239 -16.85 9.01 15.60
CA GLY A 239 -16.65 8.34 16.87
C GLY A 239 -17.16 6.90 16.90
N SER A 240 -17.25 6.23 15.75
CA SER A 240 -17.65 4.83 15.65
C SER A 240 -16.87 4.06 14.58
N SER A 241 -16.82 2.73 14.71
CA SER A 241 -16.30 1.81 13.68
C SER A 241 -17.36 1.45 12.63
N GLY A 242 -18.38 2.30 12.48
CA GLY A 242 -19.54 2.10 11.62
C GLY A 242 -20.15 3.46 11.30
N THR A 243 -21.46 3.60 11.50
CA THR A 243 -22.14 4.89 11.38
C THR A 243 -22.75 5.30 12.72
N ASN A 244 -22.30 6.43 13.27
CA ASN A 244 -22.92 7.07 14.41
C ASN A 244 -24.06 7.97 13.93
N SER A 245 -25.29 7.46 13.99
CA SER A 245 -26.49 8.21 13.59
C SER A 245 -26.72 9.54 14.35
N SER A 246 -26.08 9.73 15.51
CA SER A 246 -26.18 10.95 16.32
C SER A 246 -25.01 11.92 16.11
N ALA A 247 -24.01 11.56 15.31
CA ALA A 247 -22.90 12.44 14.99
C ALA A 247 -23.37 13.65 14.17
N THR A 248 -22.61 14.74 14.28
CA THR A 248 -22.88 15.97 13.52
C THR A 248 -21.74 16.21 12.52
N PRO A 249 -22.02 16.74 11.31
CA PRO A 249 -20.97 17.10 10.37
C PRO A 249 -19.94 18.06 10.99
N ALA A 250 -20.39 19.02 11.80
CA ALA A 250 -19.52 19.97 12.48
C ALA A 250 -18.49 19.32 13.41
N ALA A 251 -18.87 18.25 14.13
CA ALA A 251 -17.96 17.53 15.01
C ALA A 251 -16.95 16.69 14.22
N ALA A 252 -17.41 15.89 13.24
CA ALA A 252 -16.54 15.03 12.44
C ALA A 252 -15.54 15.84 11.59
N ILE A 253 -16.04 16.84 10.86
CA ILE A 253 -15.21 17.75 10.06
C ILE A 253 -14.28 18.56 10.97
N GLY A 254 -14.81 19.06 12.10
CA GLY A 254 -14.01 19.80 13.08
C GLY A 254 -12.84 19.00 13.64
N LEU A 255 -13.03 17.70 13.90
CA LEU A 255 -11.96 16.81 14.37
C LEU A 255 -10.86 16.63 13.31
N TYR A 256 -11.24 16.41 12.04
CA TYR A 256 -10.28 16.33 10.93
C TYR A 256 -9.45 17.62 10.80
N HIS A 257 -10.10 18.78 10.80
CA HIS A 257 -9.43 20.08 10.75
C HIS A 257 -8.53 20.33 11.96
N SER A 258 -8.84 19.75 13.12
CA SER A 258 -7.97 19.85 14.29
C SER A 258 -6.64 19.11 14.09
N GLY A 259 -6.65 17.94 13.44
CA GLY A 259 -5.43 17.21 13.08
C GLY A 259 -4.55 17.97 12.08
N LEU A 260 -5.16 18.60 11.06
CA LEU A 260 -4.44 19.49 10.14
C LEU A 260 -3.76 20.65 10.87
N GLN A 261 -4.45 21.26 11.84
CA GLN A 261 -3.90 22.34 12.65
C GLN A 261 -2.76 21.87 13.56
N MET A 262 -2.87 20.69 14.17
CA MET A 262 -1.81 20.10 14.98
C MET A 262 -0.54 19.85 14.16
N ALA A 263 -0.67 19.28 12.96
CA ALA A 263 0.46 19.06 12.06
C ALA A 263 1.11 20.39 11.63
N LEU A 264 0.32 21.40 11.27
CA LEU A 264 0.82 22.73 10.94
C LEU A 264 1.57 23.37 12.11
N ALA A 265 0.98 23.35 13.32
CA ALA A 265 1.59 23.91 14.51
C ALA A 265 2.92 23.23 14.84
N HIS A 266 2.97 21.89 14.73
CA HIS A 266 4.19 21.12 14.94
C HIS A 266 5.28 21.50 13.93
N ASN A 267 4.93 21.60 12.64
CA ASN A 267 5.87 22.01 11.59
C ASN A 267 6.44 23.42 11.79
N LEU A 268 5.61 24.38 12.26
CA LEU A 268 6.07 25.74 12.58
C LEU A 268 7.02 25.78 13.78
N ALA A 269 6.81 24.90 14.76
CA ALA A 269 7.67 24.79 15.94
C ALA A 269 8.96 23.99 15.68
N HIS A 270 8.95 23.09 14.70
CA HIS A 270 10.01 22.11 14.46
C HIS A 270 10.39 21.99 12.97
N PRO A 271 11.07 22.99 12.38
CA PRO A 271 11.38 23.01 10.94
C PRO A 271 12.33 21.89 10.46
N GLN A 272 12.94 21.15 11.38
CA GLN A 272 13.76 19.96 11.10
C GLN A 272 12.98 18.65 10.99
N PHE A 273 11.66 18.68 11.22
CA PHE A 273 10.76 17.53 11.16
C PHE A 273 9.54 17.89 10.30
N LEU A 274 8.91 16.88 9.69
CA LEU A 274 7.67 17.06 8.95
C LEU A 274 6.53 16.20 9.50
N ALA A 275 5.58 16.85 10.14
CA ALA A 275 4.28 16.31 10.48
C ALA A 275 3.33 16.40 9.26
N LEU A 276 2.80 15.24 8.86
CA LEU A 276 1.78 15.09 7.83
C LEU A 276 0.50 14.55 8.49
N TYR A 277 -0.64 15.14 8.14
CA TYR A 277 -1.94 14.65 8.56
C TYR A 277 -2.78 14.38 7.30
N GLY A 278 -3.44 13.24 7.26
CA GLY A 278 -4.28 12.81 6.14
C GLY A 278 -5.25 11.74 6.59
N MET A 279 -5.68 10.90 5.65
CA MET A 279 -6.61 9.80 5.95
C MET A 279 -6.18 8.52 5.27
N GLU A 280 -6.39 7.40 5.96
CA GLU A 280 -6.47 6.07 5.37
C GLU A 280 -7.92 5.86 4.93
N TRP A 281 -8.14 5.92 3.62
CA TRP A 281 -9.45 5.76 3.03
C TRP A 281 -9.73 4.30 2.71
N GLY A 282 -10.93 3.84 3.04
CA GLY A 282 -11.43 2.53 2.66
C GLY A 282 -11.81 1.67 3.84
N VAL A 283 -12.00 0.37 3.58
CA VAL A 283 -12.16 -0.69 4.57
C VAL A 283 -11.42 -1.94 4.09
N ILE A 284 -10.96 -2.81 4.97
CA ILE A 284 -10.25 -4.03 4.54
C ILE A 284 -11.17 -5.01 3.79
N SER A 285 -12.37 -5.29 4.33
CA SER A 285 -13.26 -6.32 3.79
C SER A 285 -13.92 -5.91 2.46
N ASN A 286 -13.65 -6.67 1.39
CA ASN A 286 -14.09 -6.39 0.01
C ASN A 286 -13.68 -4.98 -0.49
N GLY A 287 -12.65 -4.39 0.13
CA GLY A 287 -12.22 -3.01 -0.09
C GLY A 287 -10.74 -2.90 -0.41
N GLY A 288 -9.94 -2.36 0.49
CA GLY A 288 -8.57 -1.90 0.25
C GLY A 288 -8.36 -0.54 0.88
N HIS A 289 -7.38 -0.43 1.77
CA HIS A 289 -7.01 0.83 2.36
C HIS A 289 -6.00 1.58 1.50
N LEU A 290 -6.15 2.89 1.39
CA LEU A 290 -5.15 3.74 0.79
C LEU A 290 -4.99 5.04 1.56
N ASN A 291 -3.76 5.49 1.75
CA ASN A 291 -3.54 6.84 2.26
C ASN A 291 -3.83 7.87 1.18
N ILE A 292 -4.48 8.96 1.58
CA ILE A 292 -4.63 10.18 0.78
C ILE A 292 -3.78 11.26 1.43
N PHE A 293 -2.80 11.79 0.70
CA PHE A 293 -1.91 12.86 1.14
C PHE A 293 -2.20 14.19 0.43
N GLY A 294 -1.85 15.28 1.11
CA GLY A 294 -2.07 16.65 0.61
C GLY A 294 -3.54 17.09 0.65
N VAL A 295 -4.34 16.41 1.45
CA VAL A 295 -5.79 16.58 1.55
C VAL A 295 -6.15 17.50 2.71
N ASP A 296 -6.91 18.54 2.43
CA ASP A 296 -7.28 19.62 3.36
C ASP A 296 -8.75 19.59 3.80
N ALA A 297 -9.51 18.60 3.34
CA ALA A 297 -10.91 18.38 3.68
C ALA A 297 -11.17 16.90 4.03
N LEU A 298 -12.22 16.59 4.78
CA LEU A 298 -12.59 15.20 5.08
C LEU A 298 -13.32 14.56 3.88
N TYR A 299 -12.86 13.40 3.41
CA TYR A 299 -13.48 12.63 2.33
C TYR A 299 -14.13 11.36 2.92
N GLY A 300 -15.40 11.14 2.65
CA GLY A 300 -16.12 10.01 3.26
C GLY A 300 -17.48 9.72 2.66
N TRP A 301 -18.15 8.70 3.20
CA TRP A 301 -19.45 8.21 2.73
C TRP A 301 -20.52 8.15 3.83
N GLU A 302 -20.19 8.48 5.08
CA GLU A 302 -21.08 8.28 6.21
C GLU A 302 -22.15 9.40 6.31
N TYR A 303 -23.39 8.99 6.57
CA TYR A 303 -24.53 9.89 6.77
C TYR A 303 -25.16 9.67 8.14
N ASN A 304 -25.43 10.75 8.87
CA ASN A 304 -26.13 10.65 10.16
C ASN A 304 -27.63 10.34 10.00
N GLY A 305 -28.34 10.17 11.13
CA GLY A 305 -29.78 9.88 11.15
C GLY A 305 -30.66 10.99 10.58
N SER A 306 -30.12 12.19 10.37
CA SER A 306 -30.78 13.32 9.69
C SER A 306 -30.41 13.44 8.21
N ASN A 307 -29.76 12.41 7.64
CA ASN A 307 -29.31 12.36 6.25
C ASN A 307 -28.35 13.49 5.88
N GLN A 308 -27.45 13.85 6.79
CA GLN A 308 -26.36 14.79 6.54
C GLN A 308 -25.05 14.02 6.36
N LEU A 309 -24.30 14.34 5.31
CA LEU A 309 -22.96 13.80 5.09
C LEU A 309 -22.04 14.23 6.24
N LEU A 310 -21.31 13.30 6.83
CA LEU A 310 -20.37 13.52 7.93
C LEU A 310 -18.94 13.87 7.45
N ALA A 311 -18.83 14.28 6.19
CA ALA A 311 -17.61 14.64 5.48
C ALA A 311 -17.86 15.89 4.60
N GLU A 312 -16.79 16.51 4.12
CA GLU A 312 -16.87 17.66 3.21
C GLU A 312 -16.99 17.21 1.75
N VAL A 313 -16.38 16.09 1.39
CA VAL A 313 -16.40 15.52 0.04
C VAL A 313 -16.96 14.10 0.09
N LEU A 314 -18.02 13.86 -0.68
CA LEU A 314 -18.59 12.53 -0.84
C LEU A 314 -17.67 11.66 -1.69
N THR A 315 -17.25 10.53 -1.14
CA THR A 315 -16.56 9.45 -1.86
C THR A 315 -17.26 8.15 -1.55
N THR A 316 -17.90 7.52 -2.54
CA THR A 316 -18.68 6.29 -2.32
C THR A 316 -17.80 5.14 -1.86
N LYS A 317 -18.21 4.45 -0.78
CA LYS A 317 -17.54 3.24 -0.28
C LYS A 317 -17.36 2.23 -1.41
N TYR A 318 -16.16 1.65 -1.52
CA TYR A 318 -15.76 0.66 -2.53
C TYR A 318 -15.59 1.18 -3.98
N ASP A 319 -15.89 2.44 -4.27
CA ASP A 319 -15.83 2.98 -5.63
C ASP A 319 -14.46 3.62 -5.94
N TYR A 320 -13.49 2.77 -6.27
CA TYR A 320 -12.12 3.21 -6.58
C TYR A 320 -12.02 3.99 -7.90
N ASP A 321 -12.91 3.72 -8.85
CA ASP A 321 -12.97 4.43 -10.13
C ASP A 321 -13.32 5.92 -9.92
N ALA A 322 -14.43 6.16 -9.20
CA ALA A 322 -14.83 7.51 -8.81
C ALA A 322 -13.81 8.15 -7.88
N LEU A 323 -13.26 7.40 -6.92
CA LEU A 323 -12.24 7.91 -6.00
C LEU A 323 -11.02 8.44 -6.75
N TYR A 324 -10.42 7.65 -7.65
CA TYR A 324 -9.23 8.08 -8.39
C TYR A 324 -9.50 9.34 -9.22
N THR A 325 -10.67 9.43 -9.82
CA THR A 325 -11.12 10.63 -10.56
C THR A 325 -11.15 11.86 -9.64
N VAL A 326 -11.73 11.73 -8.45
CA VAL A 326 -11.83 12.81 -7.46
C VAL A 326 -10.45 13.20 -6.91
N LEU A 327 -9.58 12.23 -6.58
CA LEU A 327 -8.21 12.52 -6.15
C LEU A 327 -7.44 13.31 -7.23
N ARG A 328 -7.64 12.94 -8.49
CA ARG A 328 -6.98 13.57 -9.64
C ARG A 328 -7.42 15.01 -9.84
N GLN A 329 -8.72 15.28 -9.68
CA GLN A 329 -9.29 16.63 -9.76
C GLN A 329 -8.74 17.54 -8.67
N ASN A 330 -8.53 17.00 -7.47
CA ASN A 330 -8.02 17.74 -6.31
C ASN A 330 -6.48 17.71 -6.17
N GLN A 331 -5.77 17.15 -7.15
CA GLN A 331 -4.29 17.07 -7.18
C GLN A 331 -3.67 16.36 -5.97
N LEU A 332 -4.40 15.38 -5.43
CA LEU A 332 -4.01 14.59 -4.27
C LEU A 332 -3.09 13.44 -4.65
N ILE A 333 -2.47 12.82 -3.65
CA ILE A 333 -1.54 11.70 -3.81
C ILE A 333 -2.06 10.52 -3.02
N GLY A 334 -2.04 9.34 -3.65
CA GLY A 334 -2.42 8.08 -3.03
C GLY A 334 -1.24 7.15 -2.74
N GLN A 335 -1.37 6.36 -1.68
CA GLN A 335 -0.56 5.17 -1.40
C GLN A 335 -1.46 3.98 -1.21
N PHE A 336 -1.20 2.86 -1.90
CA PHE A 336 -1.83 1.59 -1.54
C PHE A 336 -1.27 1.10 -0.20
N ASN A 337 -2.13 0.99 0.82
CA ASN A 337 -1.73 0.46 2.12
C ASN A 337 -2.02 -1.04 2.16
N HIS A 338 -1.08 -1.79 2.71
CA HIS A 338 -1.11 -3.24 2.94
C HIS A 338 -1.89 -4.03 1.87
N PRO A 339 -1.59 -3.81 0.57
CA PRO A 339 -2.46 -4.27 -0.50
C PRO A 339 -2.45 -5.80 -0.63
N ASP A 340 -3.64 -6.38 -0.84
CA ASP A 340 -3.80 -7.77 -1.23
C ASP A 340 -3.83 -7.90 -2.77
N SER A 341 -3.24 -8.98 -3.28
CA SER A 341 -3.31 -9.36 -4.68
C SER A 341 -4.72 -9.69 -5.15
N SER A 342 -5.68 -9.96 -4.26
CA SER A 342 -7.06 -10.33 -4.60
C SER A 342 -8.09 -9.62 -3.74
N GLY A 343 -9.30 -9.44 -4.25
CA GLY A 343 -10.42 -8.86 -3.51
C GLY A 343 -10.34 -7.35 -3.24
N GLN A 344 -9.16 -6.73 -3.44
CA GLN A 344 -8.96 -5.31 -3.16
C GLN A 344 -8.83 -4.41 -4.39
N PHE A 345 -9.16 -3.13 -4.22
CA PHE A 345 -9.08 -2.05 -5.23
C PHE A 345 -9.75 -2.46 -6.54
N VAL A 346 -10.96 -2.98 -6.43
CA VAL A 346 -11.68 -3.62 -7.52
C VAL A 346 -12.33 -2.57 -8.42
N ILE A 347 -12.04 -2.61 -9.71
CA ILE A 347 -12.76 -1.88 -10.76
C ILE A 347 -13.18 -2.90 -11.81
N ASP A 348 -14.47 -2.87 -12.18
CA ASP A 348 -15.06 -3.81 -13.15
C ASP A 348 -14.75 -5.30 -12.87
N GLY A 349 -14.79 -5.68 -11.58
CA GLY A 349 -14.53 -7.05 -11.13
C GLY A 349 -13.06 -7.48 -11.17
N THR A 350 -12.13 -6.56 -11.44
CA THR A 350 -10.70 -6.82 -11.48
C THR A 350 -10.01 -6.25 -10.25
N SER A 351 -9.35 -7.09 -9.44
CA SER A 351 -8.52 -6.63 -8.31
C SER A 351 -7.26 -5.92 -8.78
N LEU A 352 -6.85 -4.88 -8.02
CA LEU A 352 -5.74 -3.99 -8.36
C LEU A 352 -5.86 -3.48 -9.80
N ALA A 353 -7.07 -3.10 -10.21
CA ALA A 353 -7.34 -2.69 -11.57
C ALA A 353 -6.59 -1.39 -11.89
N TRP A 354 -5.95 -1.37 -13.06
CA TRP A 354 -5.35 -0.14 -13.56
C TRP A 354 -6.44 0.85 -13.99
N HIS A 355 -6.26 2.10 -13.61
CA HIS A 355 -7.10 3.22 -14.03
C HIS A 355 -6.19 4.39 -14.43
N PRO A 356 -6.47 5.13 -15.52
CA PRO A 356 -5.62 6.24 -15.97
C PRO A 356 -5.46 7.34 -14.92
N ASP A 357 -6.53 7.74 -14.24
CA ASP A 357 -6.40 8.70 -13.13
C ASP A 357 -5.69 8.08 -11.93
N GLY A 358 -5.88 6.77 -11.72
CA GLY A 358 -5.18 5.99 -10.72
C GLY A 358 -3.66 6.02 -10.93
N ASP A 359 -3.17 5.82 -12.16
CA ASP A 359 -1.72 5.90 -12.48
C ASP A 359 -1.11 7.28 -12.20
N VAL A 360 -1.94 8.32 -12.25
CA VAL A 360 -1.48 9.68 -11.95
C VAL A 360 -1.39 9.92 -10.45
N VAL A 361 -2.41 9.50 -9.69
CA VAL A 361 -2.53 9.86 -8.27
C VAL A 361 -1.90 8.84 -7.33
N MET A 362 -1.97 7.55 -7.65
CA MET A 362 -1.40 6.49 -6.82
C MET A 362 0.11 6.43 -7.07
N ALA A 363 0.87 7.02 -6.16
CA ALA A 363 2.32 7.17 -6.31
C ALA A 363 3.11 6.14 -5.50
N LEU A 364 2.52 5.55 -4.47
CA LEU A 364 3.21 4.69 -3.52
C LEU A 364 2.43 3.38 -3.31
N ALA A 365 3.14 2.34 -2.89
CA ALA A 365 2.52 1.10 -2.46
C ALA A 365 3.40 0.44 -1.40
N GLU A 366 2.79 0.03 -0.30
CA GLU A 366 3.47 -0.69 0.76
C GLU A 366 3.93 -2.06 0.25
N ILE A 367 5.17 -2.43 0.55
CA ILE A 367 5.74 -3.74 0.20
C ILE A 367 6.00 -4.60 1.44
N LEU A 368 6.12 -3.97 2.60
CA LEU A 368 6.34 -4.62 3.88
C LEU A 368 5.95 -3.67 5.01
N ASN A 369 5.25 -4.17 6.03
CA ASN A 369 5.02 -3.44 7.27
C ASN A 369 5.40 -4.30 8.48
N THR A 370 5.70 -3.65 9.62
CA THR A 370 5.64 -4.31 10.92
C THR A 370 4.19 -4.57 11.33
N SER A 371 3.98 -5.37 12.37
CA SER A 371 2.65 -5.52 12.96
C SER A 371 2.10 -4.17 13.44
N ALA A 372 0.86 -3.86 13.04
CA ALA A 372 0.12 -2.65 13.42
C ALA A 372 -0.06 -2.53 14.95
N PHE A 373 -0.06 -3.67 15.64
CA PHE A 373 -0.27 -3.80 17.08
C PHE A 373 1.00 -4.07 17.86
N SER A 374 2.16 -3.90 17.23
CA SER A 374 3.41 -3.94 17.95
C SER A 374 3.43 -2.85 19.01
N ASN A 375 3.69 -3.23 20.26
CA ASN A 375 3.99 -2.30 21.35
C ASN A 375 5.49 -2.25 21.67
N ASP A 376 6.33 -2.74 20.76
CA ASP A 376 7.78 -2.68 20.87
C ASP A 376 8.27 -1.23 20.81
N THR A 377 9.21 -0.87 21.68
CA THR A 377 9.83 0.47 21.73
C THR A 377 11.35 0.40 21.62
N THR A 378 11.87 -0.75 21.18
CA THR A 378 13.28 -1.09 21.09
C THR A 378 13.69 -1.49 19.67
N GLU A 379 12.80 -1.33 18.70
CA GLU A 379 12.97 -1.74 17.30
C GLU A 379 13.25 -3.24 17.14
N THR A 380 12.67 -4.08 18.00
CA THR A 380 12.88 -5.53 18.01
C THR A 380 11.66 -6.34 17.57
N GLU A 381 10.63 -5.70 17.01
CA GLU A 381 9.51 -6.42 16.41
C GLU A 381 10.00 -7.35 15.29
N THR A 382 9.41 -8.53 15.28
CA THR A 382 9.77 -9.60 14.36
C THR A 382 8.60 -10.06 13.50
N SER A 383 7.36 -9.78 13.89
CA SER A 383 6.17 -9.95 13.06
C SER A 383 6.14 -8.89 11.96
N ARG A 384 6.10 -9.34 10.71
CA ARG A 384 6.09 -8.50 9.52
C ARG A 384 5.16 -9.08 8.48
N SER A 385 4.36 -8.21 7.87
CA SER A 385 3.51 -8.54 6.73
C SER A 385 4.22 -8.12 5.44
N SER A 386 4.13 -8.95 4.40
CA SER A 386 4.73 -8.67 3.08
C SER A 386 3.65 -8.52 2.02
N TYR A 387 3.85 -7.55 1.14
CA TYR A 387 2.93 -7.16 0.07
C TYR A 387 3.64 -7.09 -1.29
N GLU A 388 4.87 -7.62 -1.40
CA GLU A 388 5.67 -7.60 -2.63
C GLU A 388 4.93 -8.20 -3.83
N GLY A 389 4.12 -9.25 -3.62
CA GLY A 389 3.30 -9.85 -4.68
C GLY A 389 2.27 -8.87 -5.25
N ALA A 390 1.59 -8.11 -4.38
CA ALA A 390 0.63 -7.08 -4.79
C ALA A 390 1.34 -5.89 -5.47
N PHE A 391 2.50 -5.48 -4.96
CA PHE A 391 3.35 -4.47 -5.57
C PHE A 391 3.77 -4.84 -7.00
N ASN A 392 4.29 -6.06 -7.19
CA ASN A 392 4.65 -6.59 -8.50
C ASN A 392 3.44 -6.64 -9.44
N ARG A 393 2.27 -6.98 -8.91
CA ARG A 393 1.02 -6.97 -9.68
C ARG A 393 0.63 -5.56 -10.10
N LEU A 394 0.72 -4.56 -9.22
CA LEU A 394 0.45 -3.15 -9.55
C LEU A 394 1.36 -2.65 -10.68
N LEU A 395 2.67 -2.94 -10.61
CA LEU A 395 3.62 -2.60 -11.67
C LEU A 395 3.21 -3.20 -13.02
N GLU A 396 2.85 -4.49 -13.04
CA GLU A 396 2.44 -5.18 -14.28
C GLU A 396 0.98 -4.95 -14.69
N ARG A 397 0.20 -4.26 -13.87
CA ARG A 397 -1.07 -3.65 -14.27
C ARG A 397 -0.83 -2.34 -15.03
N GLY A 398 0.33 -1.73 -14.84
CA GLY A 398 0.74 -0.49 -15.49
C GLY A 398 0.79 0.73 -14.56
N PHE A 399 0.59 0.53 -13.25
CA PHE A 399 0.79 1.61 -12.28
C PHE A 399 2.28 1.94 -12.16
N HIS A 400 2.57 3.22 -12.02
CA HIS A 400 3.89 3.70 -11.61
C HIS A 400 3.83 4.02 -10.13
N VAL A 401 4.31 3.09 -9.29
CA VAL A 401 4.36 3.24 -7.84
C VAL A 401 5.78 3.05 -7.32
N ALA A 402 6.15 3.78 -6.27
CA ALA A 402 7.37 3.53 -5.52
C ALA A 402 7.08 2.67 -4.27
N PRO A 403 8.04 1.81 -3.86
CA PRO A 403 7.85 0.96 -2.70
C PRO A 403 7.95 1.76 -1.41
N THR A 404 7.06 1.47 -0.45
CA THR A 404 7.11 2.00 0.91
C THR A 404 7.11 0.87 1.94
N THR A 405 7.61 1.18 3.13
CA THR A 405 7.49 0.33 4.31
C THR A 405 7.16 1.19 5.51
N ASN A 406 6.08 0.83 6.20
CA ASN A 406 5.53 1.60 7.30
C ASN A 406 5.20 0.66 8.47
N GLN A 407 4.50 1.18 9.47
CA GLN A 407 4.24 0.43 10.69
C GLN A 407 2.76 0.31 11.04
N ASP A 408 1.88 1.11 10.41
CA ASP A 408 0.43 1.11 10.69
C ASP A 408 0.17 1.18 12.20
N ASN A 409 0.94 2.04 12.88
CA ASN A 409 0.99 2.05 14.34
C ASN A 409 -0.39 2.36 14.92
N HIS A 410 -0.92 1.44 15.73
CA HIS A 410 -2.08 1.68 16.58
C HIS A 410 -1.69 1.87 18.05
N CYS A 411 -0.56 1.30 18.44
CA CYS A 411 0.07 1.61 19.72
C CYS A 411 0.89 2.89 19.58
N ALA A 412 1.02 3.65 20.68
CA ALA A 412 1.72 4.94 20.71
C ALA A 412 3.27 4.82 20.68
N ASN A 413 3.81 4.04 19.74
CA ASN A 413 5.25 3.76 19.55
C ASN A 413 5.76 4.20 18.16
N TRP A 414 5.13 5.21 17.54
CA TRP A 414 5.39 5.64 16.16
C TRP A 414 6.87 5.69 15.78
N GLY A 415 7.27 4.81 14.86
CA GLY A 415 8.65 4.69 14.36
C GLY A 415 9.53 3.67 15.10
N MET A 416 9.08 3.11 16.22
CA MET A 416 9.90 2.29 17.13
C MET A 416 9.58 0.78 17.12
N SER A 417 8.60 0.32 16.34
CA SER A 417 8.32 -1.12 16.25
C SER A 417 9.50 -1.91 15.67
N TYR A 418 10.07 -1.43 14.56
CA TYR A 418 11.25 -1.99 13.91
C TYR A 418 12.05 -0.90 13.19
N THR A 419 13.23 -1.28 12.67
CA THR A 419 14.15 -0.38 11.96
C THR A 419 13.70 -0.03 10.53
N ASN A 420 12.50 -0.44 10.10
CA ASN A 420 12.02 -0.15 8.75
C ASN A 420 11.65 1.32 8.56
N ARG A 421 12.01 1.89 7.40
CA ARG A 421 11.78 3.29 7.04
C ARG A 421 11.43 3.43 5.57
N THR A 422 10.58 4.39 5.26
CA THR A 422 10.40 4.90 3.90
C THR A 422 11.32 6.08 3.69
N GLY A 423 12.33 5.93 2.81
CA GLY A 423 13.26 7.00 2.48
C GLY A 423 12.74 7.86 1.33
N VAL A 424 12.67 9.18 1.53
CA VAL A 424 12.15 10.16 0.55
C VAL A 424 13.26 11.13 0.14
N LEU A 425 13.48 11.27 -1.17
CA LEU A 425 14.57 12.08 -1.73
C LEU A 425 14.08 13.46 -2.16
N LEU A 426 14.60 14.50 -1.50
CA LEU A 426 14.38 15.90 -1.85
C LEU A 426 15.66 16.48 -2.49
N PRO A 427 15.55 17.40 -3.46
CA PRO A 427 16.71 18.11 -3.98
C PRO A 427 17.48 18.85 -2.87
N ALA A 428 18.79 18.95 -3.01
CA ALA A 428 19.61 19.83 -2.18
C ALA A 428 19.06 21.28 -2.24
N GLY A 429 19.05 21.97 -1.11
CA GLY A 429 18.51 23.33 -0.97
C GLY A 429 16.98 23.45 -0.86
N ALA A 430 16.20 22.41 -1.21
CA ALA A 430 14.73 22.42 -1.05
C ALA A 430 14.30 22.23 0.43
N PRO A 431 13.72 23.20 1.14
CA PRO A 431 13.39 23.04 2.56
C PRO A 431 12.45 21.83 2.81
N LEU A 432 12.63 21.14 3.93
CA LEU A 432 11.71 20.09 4.36
C LEU A 432 10.37 20.76 4.74
N ASN A 433 9.37 20.60 3.88
CA ASN A 433 8.02 21.12 4.08
C ASN A 433 7.02 20.28 3.29
N ASN A 434 5.72 20.50 3.54
CA ASN A 434 4.64 19.76 2.86
C ASN A 434 4.76 19.80 1.34
N ALA A 435 4.95 20.97 0.73
CA ALA A 435 4.99 21.10 -0.73
C ALA A 435 6.11 20.27 -1.36
N ASN A 436 7.35 20.45 -0.89
CA ASN A 436 8.52 19.76 -1.45
C ASN A 436 8.48 18.25 -1.18
N PHE A 437 7.95 17.84 -0.03
CA PHE A 437 7.80 16.43 0.32
C PHE A 437 6.74 15.76 -0.54
N LEU A 438 5.57 16.37 -0.68
CA LEU A 438 4.49 15.86 -1.55
C LEU A 438 4.93 15.84 -3.03
N ASP A 439 5.74 16.80 -3.48
CA ASP A 439 6.34 16.77 -4.82
C ASP A 439 7.33 15.61 -5.01
N ALA A 440 8.10 15.25 -3.98
CA ALA A 440 8.96 14.08 -4.01
C ALA A 440 8.14 12.77 -4.07
N LEU A 441 7.04 12.68 -3.33
CA LEU A 441 6.11 11.55 -3.38
C LEU A 441 5.45 11.45 -4.78
N ARG A 442 4.91 12.55 -5.32
CA ARG A 442 4.37 12.62 -6.70
C ARG A 442 5.39 12.18 -7.74
N ALA A 443 6.67 12.47 -7.50
CA ALA A 443 7.76 12.09 -8.39
C ALA A 443 8.31 10.67 -8.13
N ARG A 444 7.76 9.92 -7.15
CA ARG A 444 8.21 8.56 -6.79
C ARG A 444 9.68 8.48 -6.41
N ARG A 445 10.23 9.55 -5.83
CA ARG A 445 11.62 9.61 -5.37
C ARG A 445 11.73 8.99 -3.99
N VAL A 446 11.41 7.69 -3.92
CA VAL A 446 11.14 6.98 -2.67
C VAL A 446 11.75 5.58 -2.74
N PHE A 447 12.28 5.11 -1.61
CA PHE A 447 12.66 3.71 -1.41
C PHE A 447 12.15 3.18 -0.07
N ALA A 448 11.99 1.87 0.02
CA ALA A 448 11.71 1.16 1.27
C ALA A 448 12.99 0.51 1.80
N THR A 449 13.21 0.55 3.11
CA THR A 449 14.32 -0.15 3.77
C THR A 449 13.87 -0.76 5.09
N MET A 450 14.39 -1.94 5.43
CA MET A 450 14.29 -2.50 6.79
C MET A 450 15.45 -2.06 7.69
N ASP A 451 16.41 -1.32 7.16
CA ASP A 451 17.59 -0.81 7.86
C ASP A 451 17.58 0.71 7.87
N ARG A 452 17.30 1.31 9.03
CA ARG A 452 17.28 2.78 9.21
C ARG A 452 18.64 3.44 9.00
N SER A 453 19.73 2.67 9.00
CA SER A 453 21.08 3.19 8.74
C SER A 453 21.42 3.23 7.25
N SER A 454 20.58 2.64 6.39
CA SER A 454 20.87 2.51 4.97
C SER A 454 20.39 3.72 4.16
N GLN A 455 21.13 3.97 3.09
CA GLN A 455 20.77 4.90 2.04
C GLN A 455 20.85 4.19 0.71
N LEU A 456 19.82 4.36 -0.11
CA LEU A 456 19.73 3.79 -1.44
C LEU A 456 19.54 4.91 -2.46
N VAL A 457 20.33 4.87 -3.55
CA VAL A 457 20.09 5.69 -4.73
C VAL A 457 20.10 4.79 -5.95
N PHE A 458 19.04 4.86 -6.76
CA PHE A 458 18.97 4.17 -8.05
C PHE A 458 18.93 5.19 -9.17
N LEU A 459 19.83 5.03 -10.12
CA LEU A 459 20.01 5.92 -11.27
C LEU A 459 19.82 5.14 -12.56
N ALA A 460 19.20 5.81 -13.53
CA ALA A 460 19.18 5.38 -14.92
C ALA A 460 19.75 6.53 -15.77
N ASN A 461 20.96 6.36 -16.30
CA ASN A 461 21.80 7.45 -16.77
C ASN A 461 21.95 8.49 -15.64
N ASP A 462 21.68 9.77 -15.91
CA ASP A 462 21.72 10.84 -14.91
C ASP A 462 20.36 11.09 -14.22
N GLN A 463 19.39 10.19 -14.41
CA GLN A 463 18.01 10.35 -13.92
C GLN A 463 17.79 9.56 -12.64
N ILE A 464 17.24 10.24 -11.62
CA ILE A 464 16.98 9.67 -10.30
C ILE A 464 15.80 8.69 -10.30
N MET A 465 15.78 7.74 -9.36
CA MET A 465 14.65 6.85 -9.11
C MET A 465 13.31 7.60 -9.12
N GLY A 466 12.28 6.98 -9.70
CA GLY A 466 10.96 7.59 -9.90
C GLY A 466 10.80 8.38 -11.21
N SER A 467 11.90 8.67 -11.92
CA SER A 467 11.85 9.34 -13.22
C SER A 467 11.17 8.49 -14.30
N ARG A 468 10.38 9.14 -15.17
CA ARG A 468 9.79 8.50 -16.36
C ARG A 468 10.66 8.79 -17.58
N LEU A 469 11.22 7.73 -18.16
CA LEU A 469 12.13 7.82 -19.31
C LEU A 469 11.43 7.35 -20.58
N ARG A 470 11.66 8.06 -21.68
CA ARG A 470 11.31 7.54 -23.01
C ARG A 470 12.28 6.44 -23.38
N ASN A 471 11.77 5.38 -24.00
CA ASN A 471 12.59 4.27 -24.48
C ASN A 471 13.33 4.66 -25.79
N GLU A 472 14.29 5.56 -25.67
CA GLU A 472 15.07 6.12 -26.77
C GLU A 472 16.57 5.94 -26.47
N GLY A 473 17.10 4.76 -26.77
CA GLY A 473 18.54 4.46 -26.68
C GLY A 473 18.95 3.66 -25.45
N ALA A 474 20.25 3.70 -25.13
CA ALA A 474 20.82 2.93 -24.03
C ALA A 474 20.45 3.51 -22.66
N LEU A 475 20.14 2.62 -21.73
CA LEU A 475 20.02 2.90 -20.30
C LEU A 475 21.23 2.31 -19.58
N ASN A 476 21.88 3.14 -18.77
CA ASN A 476 22.92 2.74 -17.82
C ASN A 476 22.33 2.79 -16.41
N LEU A 477 22.02 1.63 -15.87
CA LEU A 477 21.46 1.48 -14.53
C LEU A 477 22.59 1.41 -13.50
N GLN A 478 22.43 2.11 -12.38
CA GLN A 478 23.38 2.11 -11.28
C GLN A 478 22.66 2.16 -9.93
N VAL A 479 22.95 1.19 -9.07
CA VAL A 479 22.50 1.13 -7.68
C VAL A 479 23.65 1.56 -6.78
N LEU A 480 23.41 2.58 -5.96
CA LEU A 480 24.31 3.08 -4.95
C LEU A 480 23.74 2.76 -3.57
N TYR A 481 24.60 2.27 -2.68
CA TYR A 481 24.24 1.90 -1.32
C TYR A 481 25.30 2.40 -0.35
N ALA A 482 24.86 2.98 0.75
CA ALA A 482 25.70 3.30 1.89
C ALA A 482 24.97 2.91 3.18
N SER A 483 25.72 2.59 4.22
CA SER A 483 25.19 2.34 5.55
C SER A 483 26.03 3.06 6.59
N SER A 484 25.38 3.90 7.40
CA SER A 484 26.03 4.49 8.58
C SER A 484 26.24 3.48 9.72
N GLY A 485 25.56 2.33 9.66
CA GLY A 485 25.72 1.20 10.58
C GLY A 485 26.83 0.22 10.17
N GLY A 486 27.50 0.44 9.05
CA GLY A 486 28.57 -0.44 8.55
C GLY A 486 28.07 -1.74 7.91
N HIS A 487 26.79 -1.83 7.57
CA HIS A 487 26.24 -2.97 6.85
C HIS A 487 26.75 -3.02 5.40
N SER A 488 26.80 -4.23 4.84
CA SER A 488 27.30 -4.48 3.47
C SER A 488 26.29 -5.26 2.64
N VAL A 489 26.30 -5.04 1.33
CA VAL A 489 25.39 -5.70 0.39
C VAL A 489 25.84 -7.13 0.09
N THR A 490 24.92 -8.09 0.20
CA THR A 490 25.15 -9.51 -0.14
C THR A 490 24.60 -9.88 -1.51
N ARG A 491 23.55 -9.19 -1.99
CA ARG A 491 22.93 -9.40 -3.31
C ARG A 491 22.37 -8.08 -3.82
N VAL A 492 22.43 -7.89 -5.15
CA VAL A 492 21.66 -6.86 -5.84
C VAL A 492 20.89 -7.53 -6.96
N GLN A 493 19.60 -7.22 -7.07
CA GLN A 493 18.78 -7.62 -8.19
C GLN A 493 18.12 -6.36 -8.76
N ILE A 494 18.29 -6.14 -10.06
CA ILE A 494 17.50 -5.16 -10.79
C ILE A 494 16.41 -5.95 -11.51
N GLN A 495 15.16 -5.58 -11.25
CA GLN A 495 13.99 -6.26 -11.78
C GLN A 495 13.31 -5.41 -12.85
N GLU A 496 12.63 -6.08 -13.78
CA GLU A 496 11.75 -5.45 -14.77
C GLU A 496 10.35 -6.05 -14.69
N GLY A 497 9.34 -5.18 -14.61
CA GLY A 497 7.93 -5.54 -14.80
C GLY A 497 7.49 -5.17 -16.20
N VAL A 498 6.70 -6.04 -16.84
CA VAL A 498 6.11 -5.74 -18.16
C VAL A 498 4.59 -5.74 -18.04
N PRO A 499 3.91 -4.63 -18.38
CA PRO A 499 2.46 -4.58 -18.34
C PRO A 499 1.80 -5.75 -19.06
N GLY A 500 0.82 -6.38 -18.42
CA GLY A 500 0.09 -7.54 -18.91
C GLY A 500 0.59 -8.90 -18.41
N ARG A 501 1.72 -8.95 -17.70
CA ARG A 501 2.28 -10.19 -17.10
C ARG A 501 1.71 -10.54 -15.71
N ASN A 502 0.90 -9.65 -15.12
CA ASN A 502 0.05 -9.91 -13.95
C ASN A 502 0.79 -10.39 -12.67
N GLY A 503 1.90 -9.72 -12.32
CA GLY A 503 2.69 -9.94 -11.10
C GLY A 503 3.92 -10.84 -11.27
N THR A 504 4.26 -11.23 -12.49
CA THR A 504 5.42 -12.08 -12.83
C THR A 504 6.63 -11.24 -13.24
N VAL A 505 6.96 -10.26 -12.40
CA VAL A 505 8.18 -9.44 -12.52
C VAL A 505 9.41 -10.35 -12.61
N SER A 506 10.34 -10.02 -13.50
CA SER A 506 11.54 -10.82 -13.76
C SER A 506 12.81 -10.08 -13.37
N THR A 507 13.81 -10.81 -12.88
CA THR A 507 15.16 -10.27 -12.67
C THR A 507 15.82 -9.98 -14.01
N LEU A 508 16.11 -8.71 -14.28
CA LEU A 508 16.86 -8.27 -15.45
C LEU A 508 18.34 -8.64 -15.30
N VAL A 509 18.91 -8.38 -14.12
CA VAL A 509 20.33 -8.63 -13.84
C VAL A 509 20.61 -8.73 -12.33
N GLU A 510 21.66 -9.46 -11.94
CA GLU A 510 22.13 -9.57 -10.55
C GLU A 510 23.48 -8.86 -10.33
N THR A 511 23.55 -7.58 -10.68
CA THR A 511 24.71 -6.72 -10.42
C THR A 511 24.25 -5.28 -10.17
N PRO A 512 24.97 -4.47 -9.37
CA PRO A 512 24.61 -3.08 -9.11
C PRO A 512 24.72 -2.16 -10.32
N THR A 513 25.32 -2.60 -11.43
CA THR A 513 25.39 -1.80 -12.66
C THR A 513 24.99 -2.62 -13.87
N HIS A 514 24.24 -2.02 -14.79
CA HIS A 514 23.80 -2.71 -16.00
C HIS A 514 23.51 -1.75 -17.13
N SER A 515 24.07 -2.02 -18.31
CA SER A 515 23.84 -1.22 -19.52
C SER A 515 23.11 -2.06 -20.56
N PHE A 516 21.97 -1.56 -21.05
CA PHE A 516 21.18 -2.21 -22.08
C PHE A 516 20.37 -1.20 -22.88
N THR A 517 19.88 -1.60 -24.05
CA THR A 517 18.87 -0.83 -24.80
C THR A 517 17.54 -1.54 -24.66
N PRO A 518 16.52 -0.95 -24.01
CA PRO A 518 15.25 -1.62 -23.83
C PRO A 518 14.61 -1.89 -25.20
N SER A 519 14.10 -3.09 -25.41
CA SER A 519 13.38 -3.40 -26.65
C SER A 519 12.17 -2.47 -26.80
N ARG A 520 11.89 -1.97 -28.01
CA ARG A 520 10.64 -1.25 -28.25
C ARG A 520 9.50 -2.23 -28.00
N ALA A 521 8.74 -2.04 -26.93
CA ALA A 521 7.53 -2.83 -26.70
C ALA A 521 6.63 -2.69 -27.93
N ARG A 522 6.31 -3.81 -28.60
CA ARG A 522 5.17 -3.84 -29.52
C ARG A 522 3.94 -3.73 -28.64
N ILE A 523 3.44 -2.51 -28.47
CA ILE A 523 2.10 -2.29 -27.93
C ILE A 523 1.16 -2.96 -28.92
N SER A 524 0.67 -4.15 -28.60
CA SER A 524 -0.46 -4.75 -29.29
C SER A 524 -1.67 -3.86 -28.99
N THR A 525 -2.03 -2.99 -29.93
CA THR A 525 -3.20 -2.12 -29.86
C THR A 525 -4.52 -2.88 -30.04
N THR A 526 -4.54 -4.20 -29.88
CA THR A 526 -5.77 -4.97 -29.90
C THR A 526 -6.47 -4.82 -28.55
N PRO A 527 -7.63 -4.14 -28.45
CA PRO A 527 -8.40 -4.17 -27.22
C PRO A 527 -8.85 -5.62 -27.03
N SER A 528 -8.56 -6.21 -25.87
CA SER A 528 -9.20 -7.44 -25.46
C SER A 528 -10.67 -7.14 -25.17
N SER A 529 -11.50 -7.12 -26.23
CA SER A 529 -12.95 -7.09 -26.07
C SER A 529 -13.33 -8.32 -25.25
N PRO A 530 -14.09 -8.20 -24.14
CA PRO A 530 -14.57 -9.35 -23.41
C PRO A 530 -15.43 -10.16 -24.37
N ARG A 531 -14.97 -11.38 -24.68
CA ARG A 531 -15.68 -12.31 -25.54
C ARG A 531 -16.93 -12.73 -24.77
N LYS A 532 -18.07 -12.06 -25.00
CA LYS A 532 -19.38 -12.54 -24.56
C LYS A 532 -19.53 -13.96 -25.10
N THR A 533 -19.47 -14.94 -24.21
CA THR A 533 -19.77 -16.33 -24.52
C THR A 533 -21.23 -16.39 -24.94
N ALA A 534 -21.45 -16.52 -26.25
CA ALA A 534 -22.76 -16.86 -26.77
C ALA A 534 -23.15 -18.23 -26.21
N THR A 535 -24.12 -18.23 -25.30
CA THR A 535 -24.74 -19.45 -24.78
C THR A 535 -25.33 -20.21 -25.96
N SER A 536 -24.79 -21.39 -26.25
CA SER A 536 -25.34 -22.31 -27.23
C SER A 536 -26.66 -22.86 -26.71
N CYS A 537 -27.78 -22.34 -27.21
CA CYS A 537 -29.08 -22.89 -26.93
C CYS A 537 -29.22 -24.23 -27.67
N GLY A 538 -29.12 -25.33 -26.93
CA GLY A 538 -29.30 -26.68 -27.42
C GLY A 538 -30.71 -26.90 -27.99
N ARG A 539 -30.78 -27.48 -29.18
CA ARG A 539 -32.00 -27.98 -29.80
C ARG A 539 -32.67 -29.02 -28.89
N ARG A 540 -33.91 -28.76 -28.48
CA ARG A 540 -34.89 -29.83 -28.20
C ARG A 540 -36.13 -29.61 -29.07
N ARG A 541 -36.51 -30.66 -29.79
CA ARG A 541 -37.73 -30.78 -30.59
C ARG A 541 -38.90 -31.22 -29.70
N SER A 542 -40.03 -30.53 -29.85
CA SER A 542 -41.45 -30.92 -29.67
C SER A 542 -42.19 -29.74 -29.04
N GLY A 543 -43.39 -29.31 -29.42
CA GLY A 543 -44.35 -29.63 -30.47
C GLY A 543 -45.55 -28.66 -30.30
N TRP A 544 -46.21 -28.32 -31.41
CA TRP A 544 -47.61 -27.84 -31.50
C TRP A 544 -48.00 -26.50 -30.81
N SER A 545 -48.15 -25.41 -31.58
CA SER A 545 -49.44 -24.79 -32.00
C SER A 545 -49.57 -23.39 -31.33
N ARG A 546 -50.17 -22.30 -31.83
CA ARG A 546 -50.79 -21.85 -33.09
C ARG A 546 -51.14 -20.34 -32.86
N TRP A 547 -50.98 -19.47 -33.87
CA TRP A 547 -51.52 -18.07 -34.01
C TRP A 547 -51.08 -17.02 -32.94
N ASP A 548 -50.90 -15.72 -33.17
CA ASP A 548 -51.23 -14.81 -34.27
C ASP A 548 -50.31 -13.55 -34.24
N ARG A 549 -50.40 -12.79 -35.34
CA ARG A 549 -49.76 -11.53 -35.74
C ARG A 549 -49.60 -10.40 -34.70
N CYS A 550 -48.52 -9.61 -34.83
CA CYS A 550 -48.59 -8.23 -35.33
C CYS A 550 -47.22 -7.67 -35.77
N CYS A 551 -47.22 -7.05 -36.94
CA CYS A 551 -46.09 -6.43 -37.64
C CYS A 551 -46.09 -4.90 -37.49
N GLY A 552 -44.92 -4.30 -37.71
CA GLY A 552 -44.72 -2.96 -38.27
C GLY A 552 -44.09 -1.97 -37.29
N MET A 553 -43.10 -1.13 -37.62
CA MET A 553 -42.30 -0.78 -38.80
C MET A 553 -41.07 -0.03 -38.19
N ALA A 554 -39.79 -0.26 -38.51
CA ALA A 554 -39.03 -0.07 -39.76
C ALA A 554 -38.95 1.39 -40.27
N SER A 555 -37.79 2.03 -40.08
CA SER A 555 -37.06 2.85 -41.09
C SER A 555 -35.60 3.02 -40.59
N SER A 556 -34.53 2.44 -41.20
CA SER A 556 -33.82 2.72 -42.47
C SER A 556 -33.19 4.14 -42.50
N ARG A 557 -31.90 4.39 -42.77
CA ARG A 557 -30.77 3.65 -43.38
C ARG A 557 -29.44 4.47 -43.18
N PRO A 558 -28.26 3.92 -43.54
CA PRO A 558 -26.90 4.38 -43.16
C PRO A 558 -26.12 5.07 -44.30
N LEU A 559 -24.90 5.58 -44.01
CA LEU A 559 -23.71 5.83 -44.87
C LEU A 559 -22.65 6.54 -43.97
N GLY A 560 -21.33 6.37 -44.02
CA GLY A 560 -20.39 5.61 -44.85
C GLY A 560 -18.97 5.78 -44.28
N ALA A 561 -18.06 4.87 -44.63
CA ALA A 561 -16.67 4.83 -44.17
C ALA A 561 -15.79 5.91 -44.83
N ARG A 562 -14.78 6.40 -44.08
CA ARG A 562 -13.44 6.79 -44.59
C ARG A 562 -12.43 6.87 -43.44
N ALA A 563 -11.34 6.14 -43.57
CA ALA A 563 -10.13 6.27 -42.77
C ALA A 563 -9.35 7.53 -43.15
N ARG A 564 -8.64 8.13 -42.18
CA ARG A 564 -7.32 8.75 -42.31
C ARG A 564 -6.76 9.10 -40.93
N ASP A 565 -5.51 8.70 -40.73
CA ASP A 565 -4.63 9.07 -39.62
C ASP A 565 -4.39 10.59 -39.56
N ALA A 566 -4.29 11.13 -38.34
CA ALA A 566 -3.48 12.31 -38.01
C ALA A 566 -3.36 12.49 -36.49
N GLU A 567 -2.14 12.28 -36.00
CA GLU A 567 -1.41 12.97 -34.92
C GLU A 567 -2.19 13.94 -34.00
N CYS A 568 -2.22 13.61 -32.70
CA CYS A 568 -2.46 14.58 -31.63
C CYS A 568 -1.11 15.10 -31.11
N GLU A 569 -0.66 16.26 -31.60
CA GLU A 569 0.37 17.07 -30.95
C GLU A 569 -0.25 17.89 -29.81
N LEU A 570 0.32 17.74 -28.62
CA LEU A 570 0.12 18.59 -27.45
C LEU A 570 0.93 19.88 -27.60
N MET A 571 0.25 21.02 -27.68
CA MET A 571 0.86 22.34 -27.49
C MET A 571 0.63 22.81 -26.05
N ILE A 572 1.68 22.73 -25.22
CA ILE A 572 1.75 23.40 -23.92
C ILE A 572 2.49 24.73 -24.14
N GLY A 573 1.77 25.84 -24.02
CA GLY A 573 2.34 27.19 -23.99
C GLY A 573 2.97 27.50 -22.63
N SER A 574 4.23 27.92 -22.64
CA SER A 574 4.95 28.45 -21.48
C SER A 574 4.62 29.93 -21.21
N PRO A 575 4.60 30.40 -19.95
CA PRO A 575 4.83 31.81 -19.64
C PRO A 575 6.25 32.03 -19.09
N ARG A 576 6.96 33.01 -19.69
CA ARG A 576 8.25 33.54 -19.19
C ARG A 576 8.03 34.57 -18.07
N PRO A 577 9.03 34.80 -17.19
CA PRO A 577 8.88 35.57 -15.97
C PRO A 577 9.11 37.08 -16.14
N ALA A 578 8.37 37.89 -15.38
CA ALA A 578 8.59 39.33 -15.24
C ALA A 578 9.66 39.63 -14.18
N ARG A 579 10.66 40.45 -14.57
CA ARG A 579 11.69 40.99 -13.69
C ARG A 579 11.16 42.21 -12.94
N TYR A 580 11.35 42.24 -11.63
CA TYR A 580 11.26 43.45 -10.81
C TYR A 580 12.63 44.16 -10.83
N SER A 581 12.63 45.46 -11.10
CA SER A 581 13.76 46.34 -10.81
C SER A 581 13.27 47.60 -10.12
N ASP A 582 13.97 47.89 -9.04
CA ASP A 582 13.77 48.88 -8.01
C ASP A 582 14.17 50.32 -8.46
N ARG A 583 13.45 51.36 -8.00
CA ARG A 583 13.96 52.64 -7.44
C ARG A 583 13.02 53.86 -7.58
N ARG A 584 12.85 54.51 -6.41
CA ARG A 584 12.86 55.97 -6.10
C ARG A 584 11.57 56.82 -6.12
N GLN A 585 11.13 57.14 -4.89
CA GLN A 585 10.99 58.47 -4.24
C GLN A 585 10.17 59.63 -4.87
N CYS A 586 9.14 60.01 -4.09
CA CYS A 586 8.63 61.36 -3.72
C CYS A 586 8.37 62.43 -4.80
N LYS A 587 7.10 62.88 -4.92
CA LYS A 587 6.63 64.21 -4.48
C LYS A 587 5.13 64.44 -4.73
N ASP A 588 4.54 65.19 -3.82
CA ASP A 588 3.19 65.75 -3.81
C ASP A 588 2.81 66.55 -5.07
N VAL A 589 1.49 66.64 -5.27
CA VAL A 589 0.65 67.83 -5.52
C VAL A 589 -0.35 67.58 -6.66
N GLY A 590 -1.64 67.65 -6.31
CA GLY A 590 -2.57 68.45 -7.11
C GLY A 590 -3.80 67.76 -7.71
N ARG A 591 -4.93 68.05 -7.06
CA ARG A 591 -6.26 68.33 -7.63
C ARG A 591 -7.16 67.16 -8.06
N ARG A 592 -8.11 66.95 -7.15
CA ARG A 592 -9.55 66.69 -7.37
C ARG A 592 -10.09 67.17 -8.73
N GLY A 593 -10.77 66.28 -9.42
CA GLY A 593 -11.86 66.55 -10.35
C GLY A 593 -12.86 65.41 -10.20
N ALA A 594 -14.04 65.71 -9.67
CA ALA A 594 -15.07 64.73 -9.34
C ALA A 594 -16.15 64.66 -10.44
N CYS A 595 -16.80 63.49 -10.47
CA CYS A 595 -18.22 63.24 -10.77
C CYS A 595 -18.72 63.01 -12.21
N ALA A 596 -19.28 61.81 -12.33
CA ALA A 596 -20.58 61.41 -12.91
C ALA A 596 -20.67 61.23 -14.43
N ARG A 597 -21.28 60.16 -14.98
CA ARG A 597 -22.21 59.15 -14.42
C ARG A 597 -21.77 57.73 -14.72
#